data_AF-A0A2G6B8K9-F1
#
_entry.id   AF-A0A2G6B8K9-F1
#
_cell.length_a   1.000
_cell.length_b   1.000
_cell.length_c   1.000
_cell.angle_alpha   90.00
_cell.angle_beta   90.00
_cell.angle_gamma   90.00
#
_symmetry.space_group_name_H-M   'P 1'
#
loop_
_entity.id
_entity.type
_entity.pdbx_description
1 polymer ?
#
loop_
_entity_poly.entity_id
_entity_poly.type
_entity_poly.pdbx_seq_one_letter_code
_entity_poly.pdbx_strand_id
1 'polypeptide(L)'
;MPHDAYFSTTDWLFGVLASLSILLYGGAVFHSNRKKHLRKWPHRRTVLWIAGVLASVSAVVGPLAKLSHDHFTWHMLGHLLLGMLGPLLLALAAPMTLTLRTLPVRQARKVSYLLKSRLAGFYTHPVIASILNIGGLWLLYTTGLFAAMHHHLLLHIVIHIHVCIAGYLFTISLLYIDPVSRRYSYRYRTAIFIVALAGHGILSKWLYAYPPTGVPIEEARAGAMLMYYGGDAVDLVIIILLFHNWYHSTKRQRTDATTTAAGHMHANETTQNAPAS
;
A
#
# COMPACT_ATOMS: atom_id res chain seq x y z
N MET A 1 -31.21 -10.27 16.53
CA MET A 1 -30.32 -10.93 17.49
C MET A 1 -29.45 -12.08 16.91
N PRO A 2 -29.27 -12.28 15.57
CA PRO A 2 -28.08 -13.01 15.09
C PRO A 2 -26.93 -12.08 14.65
N HIS A 3 -27.23 -10.86 14.20
CA HIS A 3 -26.24 -9.88 13.72
C HIS A 3 -25.14 -9.58 14.74
N ASP A 4 -25.50 -9.50 16.02
CA ASP A 4 -24.63 -9.12 17.13
C ASP A 4 -23.45 -10.09 17.31
N ALA A 5 -23.69 -11.39 17.09
CA ALA A 5 -22.67 -12.44 17.15
C ALA A 5 -21.72 -12.40 15.94
N TYR A 6 -22.23 -12.02 14.76
CA TYR A 6 -21.41 -11.89 13.55
C TYR A 6 -20.42 -10.74 13.67
N PHE A 7 -20.87 -9.54 14.09
CA PHE A 7 -19.98 -8.40 14.36
C PHE A 7 -18.86 -8.78 15.33
N SER A 8 -19.21 -9.35 16.49
CA SER A 8 -18.22 -9.78 17.49
C SER A 8 -17.18 -10.75 16.91
N THR A 9 -17.62 -11.70 16.07
CA THR A 9 -16.72 -12.69 15.45
C THR A 9 -15.74 -12.04 14.46
N THR A 10 -16.19 -11.10 13.62
CA THR A 10 -15.27 -10.35 12.73
C THR A 10 -14.38 -9.37 13.49
N ASP A 11 -14.92 -8.65 14.48
CA ASP A 11 -14.19 -7.70 15.31
C ASP A 11 -13.01 -8.38 16.00
N TRP A 12 -13.24 -9.57 16.58
CA TRP A 12 -12.19 -10.39 17.17
C TRP A 12 -11.20 -10.93 16.13
N LEU A 13 -11.66 -11.41 14.97
CA LEU A 13 -10.77 -11.99 13.95
C LEU A 13 -9.82 -10.94 13.35
N PHE A 14 -10.34 -9.78 12.96
CA PHE A 14 -9.51 -8.68 12.44
C PHE A 14 -8.67 -8.02 13.55
N GLY A 15 -9.22 -7.86 14.75
CA GLY A 15 -8.48 -7.34 15.92
C GLY A 15 -7.31 -8.23 16.34
N VAL A 16 -7.48 -9.56 16.33
CA VAL A 16 -6.41 -10.53 16.59
C VAL A 16 -5.37 -10.53 15.48
N LEU A 17 -5.78 -10.53 14.20
CA LEU A 17 -4.86 -10.49 13.06
C LEU A 17 -4.00 -9.21 13.06
N ALA A 18 -4.60 -8.07 13.41
CA ALA A 18 -3.92 -6.80 13.56
C ALA A 18 -2.98 -6.78 14.78
N SER A 19 -3.43 -7.29 15.94
CA SER A 19 -2.60 -7.39 17.15
C SER A 19 -1.39 -8.30 16.91
N LEU A 20 -1.58 -9.44 16.25
CA LEU A 20 -0.52 -10.34 15.81
C LEU A 20 0.45 -9.63 14.87
N SER A 21 -0.04 -8.84 13.93
CA SER A 21 0.77 -8.05 12.98
C SER A 21 1.60 -6.96 13.67
N ILE A 22 1.05 -6.30 14.70
CA ILE A 22 1.79 -5.34 15.55
C ILE A 22 2.86 -6.06 16.38
N LEU A 23 2.51 -7.19 17.04
CA LEU A 23 3.43 -7.96 17.88
C LEU A 23 4.59 -8.56 17.06
N LEU A 24 4.31 -9.11 15.88
CA LEU A 24 5.34 -9.65 14.97
C LEU A 24 6.27 -8.54 14.45
N TYR A 25 5.74 -7.38 14.05
CA TYR A 25 6.58 -6.24 13.62
C TYR A 25 7.39 -5.67 14.80
N GLY A 26 6.79 -5.54 15.98
CA GLY A 26 7.47 -5.09 17.20
C GLY A 26 8.62 -6.02 17.61
N GLY A 27 8.38 -7.33 17.64
CA GLY A 27 9.40 -8.35 17.86
C GLY A 27 10.50 -8.31 16.79
N ALA A 28 10.13 -8.08 15.52
CA ALA A 28 11.09 -7.93 14.43
C ALA A 28 11.95 -6.66 14.57
N VAL A 29 11.37 -5.52 14.97
CA VAL A 29 12.13 -4.29 15.29
C VAL A 29 13.08 -4.55 16.45
N PHE A 30 12.62 -5.16 17.54
CA PHE A 30 13.44 -5.47 18.72
C PHE A 30 14.62 -6.40 18.37
N HIS A 31 14.37 -7.47 17.62
CA HIS A 31 15.41 -8.39 17.14
C HIS A 31 16.38 -7.72 16.17
N SER A 32 15.90 -6.87 15.25
CA SER A 32 16.79 -6.09 14.38
C SER A 32 17.62 -5.06 15.14
N ASN A 33 17.14 -4.51 16.24
CA ASN A 33 17.82 -3.49 17.03
C ASN A 33 18.85 -4.10 18.01
N ARG A 34 18.68 -5.37 18.42
CA ARG A 34 19.68 -6.14 19.19
C ARG A 34 20.92 -6.54 18.36
N LYS A 35 20.80 -6.69 17.04
CA LYS A 35 21.93 -7.05 16.16
C LYS A 35 22.89 -5.85 15.97
N LYS A 36 23.95 -5.74 16.78
CA LYS A 36 24.93 -4.62 16.76
C LYS A 36 25.52 -4.27 15.38
N HIS A 37 25.62 -5.22 14.44
CA HIS A 37 26.12 -4.95 13.07
C HIS A 37 25.11 -4.19 12.18
N LEU A 38 23.87 -4.00 12.63
CA LEU A 38 22.79 -3.37 11.87
C LEU A 38 22.47 -1.98 12.41
N ARG A 39 22.57 -0.97 11.54
CA ARG A 39 22.12 0.41 11.81
C ARG A 39 20.69 0.40 12.37
N LYS A 40 20.45 1.11 13.48
CA LYS A 40 19.15 1.15 14.20
C LYS A 40 17.99 1.41 13.24
N TRP A 41 16.85 0.73 13.44
CA TRP A 41 15.65 0.93 12.60
C TRP A 41 15.03 2.31 12.90
N PRO A 42 14.64 3.10 11.89
CA PRO A 42 14.11 4.44 12.13
C PRO A 42 12.72 4.38 12.76
N HIS A 43 12.57 4.93 13.97
CA HIS A 43 11.31 4.92 14.74
C HIS A 43 10.09 5.39 13.93
N ARG A 44 10.26 6.33 12.99
CA ARG A 44 9.21 6.77 12.05
C ARG A 44 8.54 5.60 11.33
N ARG A 45 9.27 4.57 10.89
CA ARG A 45 8.68 3.37 10.23
C ARG A 45 7.83 2.53 11.17
N THR A 46 8.21 2.43 12.44
CA THR A 46 7.41 1.73 13.46
C THR A 46 6.13 2.48 13.79
N VAL A 47 6.19 3.82 13.87
CA VAL A 47 4.99 4.66 14.03
C VAL A 47 4.07 4.54 12.81
N LEU A 48 4.63 4.56 11.59
CA LEU A 48 3.87 4.34 10.35
C LEU A 48 3.21 2.96 10.30
N TRP A 49 3.88 1.89 10.77
CA TRP A 49 3.26 0.56 10.87
C TRP A 49 2.07 0.57 11.83
N ILE A 50 2.25 1.09 13.04
CA ILE A 50 1.21 1.13 14.07
C ILE A 50 0.03 1.99 13.59
N ALA A 51 0.28 3.16 13.00
CA ALA A 51 -0.75 4.01 12.41
C ALA A 51 -1.49 3.33 11.24
N GLY A 52 -0.78 2.60 10.36
CA GLY A 52 -1.37 1.86 9.26
C GLY A 52 -2.27 0.71 9.71
N VAL A 53 -1.80 -0.08 10.70
CA VAL A 53 -2.62 -1.15 11.29
C VAL A 53 -3.83 -0.55 12.03
N LEU A 54 -3.66 0.52 12.82
CA LEU A 54 -4.77 1.17 13.51
C LEU A 54 -5.80 1.74 12.53
N ALA A 55 -5.38 2.35 11.41
CA ALA A 55 -6.28 2.81 10.36
C ALA A 55 -7.09 1.65 9.77
N SER A 56 -6.42 0.58 9.32
CA SER A 56 -7.07 -0.61 8.78
C SER A 56 -7.98 -1.34 9.79
N VAL A 57 -7.68 -1.31 11.10
CA VAL A 57 -8.56 -1.83 12.15
C VAL A 57 -9.76 -0.92 12.34
N SER A 58 -9.57 0.39 12.48
CA SER A 58 -10.67 1.35 12.71
C SER A 58 -11.70 1.39 11.58
N ALA A 59 -11.32 0.92 10.38
CA ALA A 59 -12.19 0.76 9.23
C ALA A 59 -13.12 -0.48 9.28
N VAL A 60 -12.75 -1.51 10.04
CA VAL A 60 -13.37 -2.85 10.01
C VAL A 60 -13.88 -3.31 11.37
N VAL A 61 -13.40 -2.68 12.46
CA VAL A 61 -13.64 -3.11 13.84
C VAL A 61 -14.15 -1.94 14.68
N GLY A 62 -15.22 -2.18 15.45
CA GLY A 62 -15.76 -1.22 16.42
C GLY A 62 -16.87 -0.31 15.87
N PRO A 63 -17.07 0.91 16.43
CA PRO A 63 -18.28 1.69 16.18
C PRO A 63 -18.47 2.12 14.71
N LEU A 64 -17.38 2.35 13.96
CA LEU A 64 -17.47 2.66 12.54
C LEU A 64 -18.05 1.48 11.72
N ALA A 65 -17.76 0.23 12.09
CA ALA A 65 -18.26 -0.95 11.37
C ALA A 65 -19.78 -1.17 11.56
N LYS A 66 -20.33 -0.68 12.67
CA LYS A 66 -21.78 -0.62 12.91
C LYS A 66 -22.40 0.55 12.13
N LEU A 67 -21.85 1.75 12.27
CA LEU A 67 -22.30 2.93 11.53
C LEU A 67 -22.19 2.76 10.00
N SER A 68 -21.28 1.92 9.49
CA SER A 68 -21.15 1.62 8.05
C SER A 68 -22.20 0.65 7.51
N HIS A 69 -22.97 -0.04 8.37
CA HIS A 69 -24.16 -0.78 7.95
C HIS A 69 -25.39 0.13 7.87
N ASP A 70 -25.51 1.08 8.79
CA ASP A 70 -26.64 2.02 8.84
C ASP A 70 -26.49 3.19 7.87
N HIS A 71 -25.25 3.60 7.56
CA HIS A 71 -24.93 4.78 6.76
C HIS A 71 -23.82 4.55 5.72
N PHE A 72 -24.11 4.85 4.46
CA PHE A 72 -23.22 4.63 3.31
C PHE A 72 -21.95 5.50 3.35
N THR A 73 -22.04 6.69 3.95
CA THR A 73 -20.89 7.61 4.07
C THR A 73 -19.81 7.03 5.00
N TRP A 74 -20.20 6.32 6.06
CA TRP A 74 -19.25 5.66 6.95
C TRP A 74 -18.63 4.41 6.31
N HIS A 75 -19.37 3.70 5.45
CA HIS A 75 -18.81 2.63 4.61
C HIS A 75 -17.71 3.15 3.68
N MET A 76 -17.92 4.29 3.01
CA MET A 76 -16.90 4.92 2.16
C MET A 76 -15.65 5.31 2.95
N LEU A 77 -15.81 5.86 4.16
CA LEU A 77 -14.67 6.19 5.01
C LEU A 77 -13.88 4.95 5.45
N GLY A 78 -14.56 3.86 5.82
CA GLY A 78 -13.92 2.58 6.11
C GLY A 78 -13.18 2.02 4.89
N HIS A 79 -13.83 2.02 3.72
CA HIS A 79 -13.21 1.58 2.46
C HIS A 79 -11.97 2.40 2.11
N LEU A 80 -11.98 3.71 2.34
CA LEU A 80 -10.86 4.62 2.11
C LEU A 80 -9.68 4.36 3.07
N LEU A 81 -9.99 4.16 4.36
CA LEU A 81 -9.02 3.81 5.39
C LEU A 81 -8.36 2.45 5.12
N LEU A 82 -9.15 1.44 4.72
CA LEU A 82 -8.66 0.07 4.47
C LEU A 82 -8.01 -0.12 3.10
N GLY A 83 -8.53 0.54 2.06
CA GLY A 83 -8.09 0.37 0.67
C GLY A 83 -6.96 1.30 0.25
N MET A 84 -6.78 2.45 0.91
CA MET A 84 -5.75 3.42 0.52
C MET A 84 -4.86 3.85 1.69
N LEU A 85 -5.40 4.46 2.75
CA LEU A 85 -4.56 5.08 3.79
C LEU A 85 -3.76 4.07 4.62
N GLY A 86 -4.42 3.01 5.11
CA GLY A 86 -3.78 1.90 5.82
C GLY A 86 -2.69 1.23 4.98
N PRO A 87 -3.00 0.73 3.76
CA PRO A 87 -2.02 0.15 2.85
C PRO A 87 -0.85 1.08 2.51
N LEU A 88 -1.08 2.39 2.36
CA LEU A 88 -0.03 3.39 2.16
C LEU A 88 0.94 3.42 3.34
N LEU A 89 0.42 3.55 4.57
CA LEU A 89 1.20 3.59 5.80
C LEU A 89 1.96 2.27 6.05
N LEU A 90 1.31 1.12 5.80
CA LEU A 90 1.89 -0.22 5.91
C LEU A 90 3.05 -0.43 4.90
N ALA A 91 2.92 0.02 3.66
CA ALA A 91 4.01 -0.02 2.68
C ALA A 91 5.16 0.94 3.05
N LEU A 92 4.85 2.11 3.59
CA LEU A 92 5.85 3.09 4.06
C LEU A 92 6.71 2.57 5.22
N ALA A 93 6.17 1.65 6.02
CA ALA A 93 6.86 0.97 7.11
C ALA A 93 7.89 -0.08 6.64
N ALA A 94 7.94 -0.44 5.35
CA ALA A 94 8.87 -1.41 4.75
C ALA A 94 8.95 -2.78 5.46
N PRO A 95 7.80 -3.48 5.64
CA PRO A 95 7.71 -4.72 6.43
C PRO A 95 8.50 -5.89 5.84
N MET A 96 8.62 -6.01 4.51
CA MET A 96 9.42 -7.08 3.91
C MET A 96 10.92 -6.81 4.09
N THR A 97 11.35 -5.54 3.99
CA THR A 97 12.73 -5.14 4.31
C THR A 97 13.09 -5.43 5.77
N LEU A 98 12.17 -5.22 6.72
CA LEU A 98 12.40 -5.58 8.13
C LEU A 98 12.49 -7.10 8.30
N THR A 99 11.58 -7.86 7.70
CA THR A 99 11.52 -9.32 7.79
C THR A 99 12.77 -9.98 7.19
N LEU A 100 13.23 -9.52 6.02
CA LEU A 100 14.45 -10.01 5.38
C LEU A 100 15.73 -9.68 6.17
N ARG A 101 15.66 -8.70 7.08
CA ARG A 101 16.77 -8.26 7.95
C ARG A 101 16.81 -9.00 9.30
N THR A 102 15.67 -9.48 9.78
CA THR A 102 15.58 -10.29 11.01
C THR A 102 15.88 -11.76 10.76
N LEU A 103 15.36 -12.33 9.66
CA LEU A 103 15.56 -13.74 9.29
C LEU A 103 17.05 -14.12 9.09
N PRO A 104 17.44 -15.38 9.36
CA PRO A 104 18.74 -15.91 9.00
C PRO A 104 18.87 -16.04 7.47
N VAL A 105 20.10 -15.89 6.95
CA VAL A 105 20.40 -15.75 5.51
C VAL A 105 19.77 -16.86 4.64
N ARG A 106 19.73 -18.11 5.11
CA ARG A 106 19.09 -19.23 4.39
C ARG A 106 17.57 -19.03 4.21
N GLN A 107 16.86 -18.54 5.22
CA GLN A 107 15.42 -18.25 5.15
C GLN A 107 15.17 -16.93 4.39
N ALA A 108 15.96 -15.89 4.64
CA ALA A 108 15.86 -14.63 3.90
C ALA A 108 16.07 -14.83 2.38
N ARG A 109 16.96 -15.76 1.97
CA ARG A 109 17.13 -16.15 0.56
C ARG A 109 15.89 -16.88 0.00
N LYS A 110 15.24 -17.76 0.77
CA LYS A 110 13.96 -18.40 0.36
C LYS A 110 12.84 -17.36 0.18
N VAL A 111 12.65 -16.47 1.15
CA VAL A 111 11.64 -15.38 1.07
C VAL A 111 11.95 -14.44 -0.10
N SER A 112 13.22 -14.06 -0.29
CA SER A 112 13.65 -13.26 -1.45
C SER A 112 13.39 -13.95 -2.79
N TYR A 113 13.52 -15.27 -2.86
CA TYR A 113 13.21 -16.05 -4.07
C TYR A 113 11.71 -16.09 -4.36
N LEU A 114 10.88 -16.25 -3.31
CA LEU A 114 9.42 -16.20 -3.42
C LEU A 114 8.92 -14.81 -3.86
N LEU A 115 9.45 -13.72 -3.27
CA LEU A 115 9.18 -12.34 -3.70
C LEU A 115 9.70 -12.02 -5.11
N LYS A 116 10.70 -12.77 -5.60
CA LYS A 116 11.20 -12.66 -6.99
C LYS A 116 10.48 -13.57 -7.98
N SER A 117 9.60 -14.46 -7.54
CA SER A 117 8.87 -15.40 -8.40
C SER A 117 8.03 -14.69 -9.47
N ARG A 118 7.68 -15.40 -10.55
CA ARG A 118 6.79 -14.88 -11.59
C ARG A 118 5.43 -14.46 -11.05
N LEU A 119 4.88 -15.18 -10.07
CA LEU A 119 3.60 -14.84 -9.43
C LEU A 119 3.69 -13.53 -8.63
N ALA A 120 4.73 -13.37 -7.80
CA ALA A 120 4.95 -12.10 -7.11
C ALA A 120 5.20 -10.94 -8.10
N GLY A 121 5.94 -11.18 -9.18
CA GLY A 121 6.16 -10.21 -10.26
C GLY A 121 4.89 -9.86 -11.06
N PHE A 122 3.91 -10.76 -11.13
CA PHE A 122 2.61 -10.55 -11.76
C PHE A 122 1.70 -9.68 -10.87
N TYR A 123 1.51 -10.05 -9.60
CA TYR A 123 0.67 -9.27 -8.67
C TYR A 123 1.28 -7.91 -8.31
N THR A 124 2.61 -7.76 -8.33
CA THR A 124 3.27 -6.44 -8.15
C THR A 124 3.44 -5.64 -9.46
N HIS A 125 2.86 -6.12 -10.57
CA HIS A 125 2.85 -5.37 -11.82
C HIS A 125 1.89 -4.18 -11.70
N PRO A 126 2.30 -2.93 -11.98
CA PRO A 126 1.46 -1.75 -11.71
C PRO A 126 0.12 -1.78 -12.48
N VAL A 127 0.10 -2.32 -13.70
CA VAL A 127 -1.16 -2.52 -14.45
C VAL A 127 -2.10 -3.49 -13.73
N ILE A 128 -1.59 -4.63 -13.26
CA ILE A 128 -2.42 -5.69 -12.65
C ILE A 128 -2.90 -5.25 -11.27
N ALA A 129 -2.04 -4.57 -10.49
CA ALA A 129 -2.44 -3.98 -9.22
C ALA A 129 -3.50 -2.87 -9.39
N SER A 130 -3.40 -2.05 -10.43
CA SER A 130 -4.42 -1.03 -10.75
C SER A 130 -5.75 -1.66 -11.17
N ILE A 131 -5.71 -2.75 -11.94
CA ILE A 131 -6.91 -3.52 -12.33
C ILE A 131 -7.54 -4.22 -11.12
N LEU A 132 -6.74 -4.83 -10.23
CA LEU A 132 -7.26 -5.44 -8.99
C LEU A 132 -7.92 -4.42 -8.06
N ASN A 133 -7.36 -3.20 -7.99
CA ASN A 133 -7.91 -2.11 -7.20
C ASN A 133 -9.19 -1.57 -7.84
N ILE A 134 -9.07 -0.90 -8.99
CA ILE A 134 -10.19 -0.19 -9.63
C ILE A 134 -11.24 -1.15 -10.16
N GLY A 135 -10.84 -2.25 -10.80
CA GLY A 135 -11.78 -3.28 -11.25
C GLY A 135 -12.47 -4.00 -10.10
N GLY A 136 -11.81 -4.13 -8.94
CA GLY A 136 -12.43 -4.63 -7.70
C GLY A 136 -13.53 -3.69 -7.20
N LEU A 137 -13.24 -2.39 -7.10
CA LEU A 137 -14.24 -1.37 -6.75
C LEU A 137 -15.36 -1.28 -7.80
N TRP A 138 -15.03 -1.32 -9.09
CA TRP A 138 -16.01 -1.26 -10.17
C TRP A 138 -16.97 -2.45 -10.09
N LEU A 139 -16.47 -3.67 -9.88
CA LEU A 139 -17.31 -4.86 -9.70
C LEU A 139 -18.19 -4.73 -8.45
N LEU A 140 -17.64 -4.23 -7.33
CA LEU A 140 -18.36 -4.07 -6.06
C LEU A 140 -19.57 -3.13 -6.17
N TYR A 141 -19.47 -2.04 -6.93
CA TYR A 141 -20.53 -1.03 -7.06
C TYR A 141 -21.41 -1.17 -8.30
N THR A 142 -20.94 -1.80 -9.38
CA THR A 142 -21.76 -2.05 -10.59
C THR A 142 -22.54 -3.37 -10.55
N THR A 143 -22.16 -4.31 -9.68
CA THR A 143 -22.91 -5.54 -9.44
C THR A 143 -23.60 -5.51 -8.08
N GLY A 144 -24.60 -6.38 -7.87
CA GLY A 144 -25.30 -6.52 -6.59
C GLY A 144 -24.44 -7.02 -5.41
N LEU A 145 -23.12 -7.13 -5.57
CA LEU A 145 -22.19 -7.53 -4.50
C LEU A 145 -22.28 -6.63 -3.27
N PHE A 146 -22.52 -5.32 -3.43
CA PHE A 146 -22.74 -4.44 -2.28
C PHE A 146 -23.91 -4.89 -1.40
N ALA A 147 -25.06 -5.24 -1.98
CA ALA A 147 -26.20 -5.77 -1.24
C ALA A 147 -25.94 -7.20 -0.71
N ALA A 148 -25.35 -8.08 -1.53
CA ALA A 148 -25.02 -9.45 -1.13
C ALA A 148 -24.01 -9.52 0.03
N MET A 149 -23.11 -8.53 0.13
CA MET A 149 -22.15 -8.39 1.23
C MET A 149 -22.81 -8.21 2.59
N HIS A 150 -23.93 -7.48 2.65
CA HIS A 150 -24.69 -7.25 3.89
C HIS A 150 -25.45 -8.51 4.35
N HIS A 151 -25.72 -9.45 3.43
CA HIS A 151 -26.36 -10.74 3.75
C HIS A 151 -25.36 -11.89 3.99
N HIS A 152 -24.11 -11.77 3.53
CA HIS A 152 -23.14 -12.87 3.58
C HIS A 152 -21.79 -12.45 4.19
N LEU A 153 -21.56 -12.88 5.44
CA LEU A 153 -20.32 -12.68 6.19
C LEU A 153 -19.05 -13.07 5.41
N LEU A 154 -19.09 -14.15 4.63
CA LEU A 154 -17.97 -14.59 3.82
C LEU A 154 -17.65 -13.61 2.68
N LEU A 155 -18.67 -13.01 2.04
CA LEU A 155 -18.46 -11.93 1.07
C LEU A 155 -17.85 -10.71 1.76
N HIS A 156 -18.38 -10.31 2.92
CA HIS A 156 -17.86 -9.18 3.70
C HIS A 156 -16.37 -9.36 4.03
N ILE A 157 -15.97 -10.52 4.55
CA ILE A 157 -14.56 -10.82 4.85
C ILE A 157 -13.71 -10.82 3.57
N VAL A 158 -14.16 -11.48 2.50
CA VAL A 158 -13.42 -11.56 1.22
C VAL A 158 -13.24 -10.19 0.57
N ILE A 159 -14.27 -9.34 0.56
CA ILE A 159 -14.23 -8.00 -0.04
C ILE A 159 -13.26 -7.10 0.73
N HIS A 160 -13.34 -7.05 2.07
CA HIS A 160 -12.43 -6.24 2.88
C HIS A 160 -10.97 -6.72 2.77
N ILE A 161 -10.74 -8.04 2.72
CA ILE A 161 -9.40 -8.61 2.46
C ILE A 161 -8.91 -8.26 1.05
N HIS A 162 -9.76 -8.38 0.02
CA HIS A 162 -9.42 -8.03 -1.36
C HIS A 162 -9.03 -6.55 -1.47
N VAL A 163 -9.84 -5.64 -0.91
CA VAL A 163 -9.58 -4.19 -0.90
C VAL A 163 -8.25 -3.86 -0.22
N CYS A 164 -7.99 -4.42 0.96
CA CYS A 164 -6.72 -4.24 1.66
C CYS A 164 -5.51 -4.79 0.87
N ILE A 165 -5.65 -5.95 0.22
CA ILE A 165 -4.58 -6.56 -0.59
C ILE A 165 -4.37 -5.76 -1.88
N ALA A 166 -5.43 -5.35 -2.59
CA ALA A 166 -5.35 -4.59 -3.82
C ALA A 166 -4.72 -3.21 -3.59
N GLY A 167 -5.12 -2.50 -2.55
CA GLY A 167 -4.51 -1.24 -2.11
C GLY A 167 -3.03 -1.38 -1.75
N TYR A 168 -2.66 -2.47 -1.07
CA TYR A 168 -1.26 -2.74 -0.73
C TYR A 168 -0.43 -3.08 -1.97
N LEU A 169 -0.93 -3.96 -2.85
CA LEU A 169 -0.31 -4.28 -4.13
C LEU A 169 -0.13 -3.03 -5.01
N PHE A 170 -1.15 -2.17 -5.09
CA PHE A 170 -1.12 -0.91 -5.81
C PHE A 170 -0.01 0.00 -5.26
N THR A 171 -0.02 0.26 -3.95
CA THR A 171 0.99 1.08 -3.29
C THR A 171 2.42 0.55 -3.50
N ILE A 172 2.66 -0.74 -3.25
CA ILE A 172 4.01 -1.30 -3.43
C ILE A 172 4.41 -1.33 -4.91
N SER A 173 3.47 -1.44 -5.85
CA SER A 173 3.72 -1.32 -7.29
C SER A 173 4.07 0.11 -7.75
N LEU A 174 3.90 1.11 -6.89
CA LEU A 174 4.18 2.52 -7.17
C LEU A 174 5.41 3.05 -6.41
N LEU A 175 5.59 2.70 -5.13
CA LEU A 175 6.64 3.34 -4.30
C LEU A 175 8.01 2.63 -4.28
N TYR A 176 8.09 1.33 -4.60
CA TYR A 176 9.34 0.52 -4.58
C TYR A 176 10.16 0.57 -3.28
N ILE A 177 9.49 0.74 -2.13
CA ILE A 177 10.13 0.83 -0.81
C ILE A 177 10.69 -0.54 -0.36
N ASP A 178 9.98 -1.62 -0.70
CA ASP A 178 10.38 -3.01 -0.45
C ASP A 178 10.96 -3.68 -1.73
N PRO A 179 11.73 -4.79 -1.61
CA PRO A 179 12.49 -5.37 -2.72
C PRO A 179 11.64 -6.10 -3.76
N VAL A 180 11.21 -5.37 -4.80
CA VAL A 180 10.40 -5.87 -5.93
C VAL A 180 11.22 -6.69 -6.94
N SER A 181 10.60 -7.68 -7.58
CA SER A 181 11.23 -8.54 -8.60
C SER A 181 11.72 -7.78 -9.84
N ARG A 182 10.94 -6.81 -10.32
CA ARG A 182 11.27 -5.95 -11.48
C ARG A 182 11.10 -4.47 -11.13
N ARG A 183 12.03 -3.64 -11.61
CA ARG A 183 11.94 -2.18 -11.58
C ARG A 183 11.60 -1.70 -12.99
N TYR A 184 10.48 -1.02 -13.16
CA TYR A 184 10.09 -0.40 -14.44
C TYR A 184 10.54 1.06 -14.46
N SER A 185 10.37 1.76 -15.59
CA SER A 185 10.65 3.19 -15.66
C SER A 185 9.69 4.00 -14.79
N TYR A 186 10.21 5.06 -14.15
CA TYR A 186 9.41 6.03 -13.40
C TYR A 186 8.22 6.56 -14.22
N ARG A 187 8.49 6.92 -15.49
CA ARG A 187 7.46 7.40 -16.44
C ARG A 187 6.30 6.41 -16.61
N TYR A 188 6.58 5.10 -16.61
CA TYR A 188 5.58 4.04 -16.78
C TYR A 188 4.70 3.89 -15.53
N ARG A 189 5.29 3.94 -14.33
CA ARG A 189 4.53 4.02 -13.07
C ARG A 189 3.63 5.25 -13.05
N THR A 190 4.16 6.43 -13.36
CA THR A 190 3.39 7.68 -13.34
C THR A 190 2.24 7.66 -14.35
N ALA A 191 2.45 7.14 -15.56
CA ALA A 191 1.38 7.01 -16.56
C ALA A 191 0.26 6.07 -16.10
N ILE A 192 0.58 4.90 -15.55
CA ILE A 192 -0.41 3.97 -15.00
C ILE A 192 -1.15 4.60 -13.81
N PHE A 193 -0.43 5.32 -12.95
CA PHE A 193 -1.02 6.01 -11.80
C PHE A 193 -2.00 7.10 -12.21
N ILE A 194 -1.72 7.88 -13.26
CA ILE A 194 -2.65 8.87 -13.81
C ILE A 194 -3.90 8.19 -14.39
N VAL A 195 -3.75 7.07 -15.10
CA VAL A 195 -4.90 6.26 -15.56
C VAL A 195 -5.70 5.69 -14.39
N ALA A 196 -5.03 5.32 -13.29
CA ALA A 196 -5.67 4.80 -12.10
C ALA A 196 -6.50 5.88 -11.37
N LEU A 197 -5.90 7.05 -11.14
CA LEU A 197 -6.57 8.28 -10.66
C LEU A 197 -7.81 8.61 -11.49
N ALA A 198 -7.67 8.61 -12.83
CA ALA A 198 -8.79 8.87 -13.73
C ALA A 198 -9.92 7.82 -13.56
N GLY A 199 -9.59 6.53 -13.46
CA GLY A 199 -10.58 5.47 -13.20
C GLY A 199 -11.31 5.63 -11.87
N HIS A 200 -10.59 5.97 -10.80
CA HIS A 200 -11.17 6.21 -9.46
C HIS A 200 -12.05 7.47 -9.42
N GLY A 201 -11.61 8.57 -10.04
CA GLY A 201 -12.37 9.81 -10.16
C GLY A 201 -13.62 9.66 -11.05
N ILE A 202 -13.55 8.86 -12.12
CA ILE A 202 -14.70 8.50 -12.96
C ILE A 202 -15.70 7.66 -12.17
N LEU A 203 -15.25 6.62 -11.44
CA LEU A 203 -16.11 5.80 -10.59
C LEU A 203 -16.82 6.65 -9.52
N SER A 204 -16.10 7.57 -8.87
CA SER A 204 -16.68 8.47 -7.87
C SER A 204 -17.78 9.36 -8.46
N LYS A 205 -17.57 9.92 -9.67
CA LYS A 205 -18.57 10.70 -10.40
C LYS A 205 -19.74 9.86 -10.90
N TRP A 206 -19.49 8.60 -11.27
CA TRP A 206 -20.54 7.66 -11.65
C TRP A 206 -21.42 7.29 -10.45
N LEU A 207 -20.83 7.01 -9.29
CA LEU A 207 -21.54 6.73 -8.03
C LEU A 207 -22.35 7.93 -7.52
N TYR A 208 -21.86 9.16 -7.76
CA TYR A 208 -22.60 10.41 -7.49
C TYR A 208 -23.85 10.57 -8.37
N ALA A 209 -23.79 10.11 -9.63
CA ALA A 209 -24.89 10.18 -10.59
C ALA A 209 -25.87 9.00 -10.48
N TYR A 210 -25.37 7.81 -10.15
CA TYR A 210 -26.10 6.55 -10.04
C TYR A 210 -25.92 5.97 -8.63
N PRO A 211 -26.70 6.44 -7.64
CA PRO A 211 -26.64 5.92 -6.28
C PRO A 211 -27.10 4.45 -6.25
N PRO A 212 -26.46 3.57 -5.45
CA PRO A 212 -26.84 2.17 -5.38
C PRO A 212 -28.22 1.99 -4.73
N THR A 213 -28.98 1.02 -5.25
CA THR A 213 -30.37 0.76 -4.84
C THR A 213 -30.49 0.48 -3.35
N GLY A 214 -31.22 1.35 -2.63
CA GLY A 214 -31.45 1.25 -1.18
C GLY A 214 -30.76 2.32 -0.35
N VAL A 215 -29.82 3.10 -0.92
CA VAL A 215 -29.12 4.18 -0.20
C VAL A 215 -29.82 5.54 -0.41
N PRO A 216 -30.00 6.38 0.63
CA PRO A 216 -30.51 7.74 0.47
C PRO A 216 -29.60 8.58 -0.44
N ILE A 217 -30.20 9.35 -1.36
CA ILE A 217 -29.45 10.11 -2.38
C ILE A 217 -28.39 11.04 -1.77
N GLU A 218 -28.69 11.73 -0.66
CA GLU A 218 -27.74 12.62 -0.01
C GLU A 218 -26.57 11.88 0.65
N GLU A 219 -26.79 10.67 1.18
CA GLU A 219 -25.70 9.83 1.69
C GLU A 219 -24.83 9.26 0.56
N ALA A 220 -25.45 8.88 -0.57
CA ALA A 220 -24.71 8.43 -1.74
C ALA A 220 -23.83 9.56 -2.31
N ARG A 221 -24.34 10.80 -2.36
CA ARG A 221 -23.56 11.99 -2.71
C ARG A 221 -22.42 12.24 -1.72
N ALA A 222 -22.70 12.24 -0.42
CA ALA A 222 -21.69 12.48 0.62
C ALA A 222 -20.59 11.40 0.61
N GLY A 223 -20.96 10.14 0.47
CA GLY A 223 -20.03 9.02 0.30
C GLY A 223 -19.19 9.13 -0.98
N ALA A 224 -19.79 9.49 -2.11
CA ALA A 224 -19.09 9.69 -3.38
C ALA A 224 -18.12 10.90 -3.33
N MET A 225 -18.51 12.00 -2.66
CA MET A 225 -17.60 13.13 -2.41
C MET A 225 -16.44 12.72 -1.48
N LEU A 226 -16.71 11.94 -0.43
CA LEU A 226 -15.69 11.46 0.49
C LEU A 226 -14.68 10.54 -0.22
N MET A 227 -15.16 9.62 -1.06
CA MET A 227 -14.31 8.76 -1.90
C MET A 227 -13.47 9.61 -2.88
N TYR A 228 -14.06 10.61 -3.52
CA TYR A 228 -13.36 11.51 -4.45
C TYR A 228 -12.25 12.33 -3.74
N TYR A 229 -12.62 13.18 -2.79
CA TYR A 229 -11.68 14.11 -2.13
C TYR A 229 -10.70 13.41 -1.21
N GLY A 230 -11.12 12.34 -0.52
CA GLY A 230 -10.22 11.52 0.27
C GLY A 230 -9.23 10.74 -0.60
N GLY A 231 -9.68 10.26 -1.77
CA GLY A 231 -8.82 9.62 -2.77
C GLY A 231 -7.74 10.57 -3.26
N ASP A 232 -8.15 11.73 -3.80
CA ASP A 232 -7.24 12.79 -4.25
C ASP A 232 -6.22 13.17 -3.16
N ALA A 233 -6.63 13.22 -1.88
CA ALA A 233 -5.73 13.51 -0.75
C ALA A 233 -4.69 12.42 -0.50
N VAL A 234 -5.05 11.12 -0.55
CA VAL A 234 -4.09 10.02 -0.37
C VAL A 234 -3.20 9.87 -1.60
N ASP A 235 -3.75 10.04 -2.80
CA ASP A 235 -3.01 10.01 -4.06
C ASP A 235 -2.02 11.18 -4.17
N LEU A 236 -2.35 12.37 -3.65
CA LEU A 236 -1.39 13.48 -3.52
C LEU A 236 -0.17 13.09 -2.67
N VAL A 237 -0.37 12.37 -1.57
CA VAL A 237 0.75 11.86 -0.75
C VAL A 237 1.57 10.82 -1.53
N ILE A 238 0.93 9.95 -2.32
CA ILE A 238 1.63 9.01 -3.22
C ILE A 238 2.45 9.78 -4.26
N ILE A 239 1.92 10.83 -4.90
CA ILE A 239 2.65 11.70 -5.83
C ILE A 239 3.88 12.30 -5.17
N ILE A 240 3.72 12.92 -3.99
CA ILE A 240 4.82 13.56 -3.25
C ILE A 240 5.94 12.55 -2.96
N LEU A 241 5.59 11.34 -2.50
CA LEU A 241 6.53 10.25 -2.22
C LEU A 241 7.22 9.73 -3.50
N LEU A 242 6.48 9.62 -4.60
CA LEU A 242 6.97 9.19 -5.91
C LEU A 242 8.03 10.18 -6.44
N PHE A 243 7.70 11.48 -6.47
CA PHE A 243 8.63 12.54 -6.90
C PHE A 243 9.83 12.70 -5.98
N HIS A 244 9.64 12.62 -4.65
CA HIS A 244 10.74 12.64 -3.68
C HIS A 244 11.73 11.48 -3.91
N ASN A 245 11.23 10.26 -4.11
CA ASN A 245 12.06 9.09 -4.39
C ASN A 245 12.80 9.22 -5.72
N TRP A 246 12.19 9.81 -6.75
CA TRP A 246 12.85 10.10 -8.02
C TRP A 246 13.96 11.15 -7.89
N TYR A 247 13.68 12.29 -7.25
CA TYR A 247 14.66 13.36 -7.03
C TYR A 247 15.89 12.89 -6.26
N HIS A 248 15.72 12.10 -5.20
CA HIS A 248 16.85 11.51 -4.48
C HIS A 248 17.61 10.46 -5.31
N SER A 249 16.93 9.70 -6.17
CA SER A 249 17.58 8.72 -7.05
C SER A 249 18.44 9.39 -8.12
N THR A 250 17.91 10.42 -8.80
CA THR A 250 18.65 11.16 -9.84
C THR A 250 19.79 11.99 -9.25
N LYS A 251 19.58 12.63 -8.08
CA LYS A 251 20.66 13.33 -7.37
C LYS A 251 21.83 12.41 -7.03
N ARG A 252 21.54 11.20 -6.52
CA ARG A 252 22.58 10.20 -6.23
C ARG A 252 23.31 9.73 -7.49
N GLN A 253 22.58 9.35 -8.55
CA GLN A 253 23.19 8.94 -9.81
C GLN A 253 24.09 10.03 -10.42
N ARG A 254 23.72 11.31 -10.28
CA ARG A 254 24.55 12.44 -10.72
C ARG A 254 25.84 12.57 -9.89
N THR A 255 25.78 12.41 -8.57
CA THR A 255 26.96 12.41 -7.70
C THR A 255 27.89 11.22 -7.99
N ASP A 256 27.34 10.02 -8.14
CA ASP A 256 28.11 8.81 -8.47
C ASP A 256 28.80 8.99 -9.84
N ALA A 257 28.11 9.55 -10.85
CA ALA A 257 28.68 9.83 -12.17
C ALA A 257 29.80 10.90 -12.14
N THR A 258 29.62 12.02 -11.43
CA THR A 258 30.66 13.06 -11.28
C THR A 258 31.90 12.51 -10.57
N THR A 259 31.72 11.64 -9.57
CA THR A 259 32.83 10.99 -8.85
C THR A 259 33.63 10.07 -9.78
N THR A 260 32.93 9.26 -10.59
CA THR A 260 33.56 8.37 -11.59
C THR A 260 34.31 9.16 -12.67
N ALA A 261 33.73 10.26 -13.17
CA ALA A 261 34.39 11.10 -14.17
C ALA A 261 35.68 11.76 -13.63
N ALA A 262 35.63 12.31 -12.40
CA ALA A 262 36.80 12.89 -11.75
C ALA A 262 37.91 11.85 -11.51
N GLY A 263 37.56 10.63 -11.08
CA GLY A 263 38.50 9.53 -10.91
C GLY A 263 39.20 9.11 -12.21
N HIS A 264 38.48 9.06 -13.33
CA HIS A 264 39.08 8.79 -14.64
C HIS A 264 40.01 9.91 -15.11
N MET A 265 39.65 11.18 -14.88
CA MET A 265 40.48 12.32 -15.29
C MET A 265 41.83 12.31 -14.55
N HIS A 266 41.77 12.15 -13.22
CA HIS A 266 42.95 12.15 -12.35
C HIS A 266 43.88 10.96 -12.60
N ALA A 267 43.34 9.80 -12.99
CA ALA A 267 44.12 8.62 -13.40
C ALA A 267 44.88 8.85 -14.72
N ASN A 268 44.24 9.54 -15.68
CA ASN A 268 44.81 9.79 -17.00
C ASN A 268 46.00 10.77 -16.92
N GLU A 269 45.94 11.77 -16.03
CA GLU A 269 47.07 12.66 -15.72
C GLU A 269 48.26 11.91 -15.11
N THR A 270 48.01 10.91 -14.24
CA THR A 270 49.10 10.10 -13.66
C THR A 270 49.75 9.15 -14.65
N THR A 271 49.04 8.63 -15.65
CA THR A 271 49.64 7.81 -16.72
C THR A 271 50.39 8.64 -17.75
N GLN A 272 50.00 9.90 -17.98
CA GLN A 272 50.64 10.78 -18.96
C GLN A 272 51.90 11.50 -18.44
N ASN A 273 52.06 11.61 -17.11
CA ASN A 273 53.25 12.18 -16.45
C ASN A 273 54.24 11.12 -15.92
N ALA A 274 54.06 9.84 -16.26
CA ALA A 274 55.02 8.80 -15.88
C ALA A 274 56.32 8.95 -16.69
N PRO A 275 57.50 9.06 -16.05
CA PRO A 275 58.77 9.15 -16.77
C PRO A 275 59.06 7.83 -17.51
N ALA A 276 59.44 7.92 -18.77
CA ALA A 276 59.84 6.75 -19.56
C ALA A 276 61.17 6.19 -19.04
N SER A 277 61.13 4.94 -18.56
CA SER A 277 62.25 4.15 -18.03
C SER A 277 62.63 3.02 -18.96
#